data_AF-A0A1E1K2N0-F1
#
_entry.id   AF-A0A1E1K2N0-F1
#
_cell.length_a   1.000
_cell.length_b   1.000
_cell.length_c   1.000
_cell.angle_alpha   90.00
_cell.angle_beta   90.00
_cell.angle_gamma   90.00
#
_symmetry.space_group_name_H-M   'P 1'
#
loop_
_entity.id
_entity.type
_entity.pdbx_description
1 polymer ?
#
loop_
_entity_poly.entity_id
_entity_poly.type
_entity_poly.pdbx_seq_one_letter_code
_entity_poly.pdbx_strand_id
1 'polypeptide(L)'
;MRLLDEVIKTKSATSPLPFIRMLRYMSNIKRKGWIKRGMREPDVDKAQVESNASHSWGVAVICLLCSPKNEAVKCTILGLIHDLGEIVIGDVIPSEGIDKADKRRHEQLGQKFLVHVSRTNTMGLFFSEFEARESNAAQIAHEADSLECRIQAVIYISRYPQLKKLLEFLEPLPKTVYFQDLTNLLLEEEIWLREKQSPEKQSRLTIIFVIGGPGVGKDTQCNKLANEFKFCHIPTGELLRNEVTRSGSRYAKFIQDSMKIGFNVPAKLMISLLTAAAEGFQWILNGFPRSFEQLSTFEQLVSPQFSTLSLECPEEMPEDEFEEVLRIRLLKRAISSLRSDDEEKAIENRLQSYRNEKLLRINSIGSEEEVYTLVKEGFERLQRAM
;
A
#
# COMPACT_ATOMS: atom_id res chain seq x y z
N MET A 1 13.21 29.17 3.95
CA MET A 1 13.31 30.65 4.07
C MET A 1 12.11 31.38 3.47
N ARG A 2 11.84 31.34 2.15
CA ARG A 2 10.71 32.11 1.55
C ARG A 2 9.32 31.91 2.21
N LEU A 3 8.96 30.68 2.62
CA LEU A 3 7.69 30.42 3.32
C LEU A 3 7.66 30.99 4.75
N LEU A 4 8.78 30.97 5.47
CA LEU A 4 8.89 31.60 6.80
C LEU A 4 8.75 33.12 6.68
N ASP A 5 9.33 33.72 5.64
CA ASP A 5 9.20 35.15 5.36
C ASP A 5 7.76 35.57 5.02
N GLU A 6 6.96 34.66 4.43
CA GLU A 6 5.51 34.88 4.19
C GLU A 6 4.63 34.62 5.43
N VAL A 7 5.03 33.67 6.29
CA VAL A 7 4.42 33.38 7.59
C VAL A 7 4.58 34.57 8.55
N ILE A 8 5.69 35.32 8.45
CA ILE A 8 5.95 36.52 9.26
C ILE A 8 5.13 37.74 8.79
N LYS A 9 4.68 37.78 7.52
CA LYS A 9 3.97 38.94 6.93
C LYS A 9 2.47 39.04 7.27
N THR A 10 1.87 38.03 7.92
CA THR A 10 0.46 38.10 8.34
C THR A 10 0.27 39.14 9.45
N LYS A 11 -0.55 40.16 9.17
CA LYS A 11 -0.80 41.32 10.06
C LYS A 11 -1.77 41.04 11.22
N SER A 12 -2.40 39.87 11.28
CA SER A 12 -3.34 39.52 12.36
C SER A 12 -2.62 38.82 13.50
N ALA A 13 -2.62 39.44 14.68
CA ALA A 13 -1.95 38.91 15.89
C ALA A 13 -2.57 37.61 16.43
N THR A 14 -3.81 37.30 16.04
CA THR A 14 -4.59 36.15 16.55
C THR A 14 -4.79 35.04 15.53
N SER A 15 -4.35 35.22 14.27
CA SER A 15 -4.61 34.23 13.22
C SER A 15 -3.72 32.99 13.41
N PRO A 16 -4.27 31.76 13.36
CA PRO A 16 -3.48 30.53 13.37
C PRO A 16 -2.87 30.20 11.99
N LEU A 17 -3.17 31.01 10.95
CA LEU A 17 -2.72 30.76 9.59
C LEU A 17 -1.19 30.62 9.43
N PRO A 18 -0.34 31.39 10.13
CA PRO A 18 1.12 31.21 10.10
C PRO A 18 1.54 29.81 10.55
N PHE A 19 0.95 29.33 11.65
CA PHE A 19 1.16 27.99 12.17
C PHE A 19 0.69 26.91 11.19
N ILE A 20 -0.52 27.06 10.64
CA ILE A 20 -1.07 26.10 9.67
C ILE A 20 -0.19 26.01 8.41
N ARG A 21 0.32 27.14 7.91
CA ARG A 21 1.25 27.16 6.76
C ARG A 21 2.57 26.50 7.09
N MET A 22 3.08 26.69 8.31
CA MET A 22 4.28 26.05 8.79
C MET A 22 4.14 24.52 8.88
N LEU A 23 2.99 24.00 9.33
CA LEU A 23 2.73 22.55 9.37
C LEU A 23 2.89 21.90 7.98
N ARG A 24 2.52 22.60 6.91
CA ARG A 24 2.71 22.10 5.54
C ARG A 24 4.18 21.90 5.17
N TYR A 25 5.10 22.57 5.86
CA TYR A 25 6.54 22.39 5.63
C TYR A 25 7.03 21.03 6.10
N MET A 26 6.43 20.44 7.14
CA MET A 26 6.80 19.10 7.62
C MET A 26 6.65 18.02 6.56
N SER A 27 5.68 18.16 5.66
CA SER A 27 5.49 17.21 4.55
C SER A 27 6.68 17.18 3.58
N ASN A 28 7.52 18.23 3.60
CA ASN A 28 8.71 18.35 2.75
C ASN A 28 10.01 17.99 3.48
N ILE A 29 9.99 17.89 4.82
CA ILE A 29 11.16 17.46 5.60
C ILE A 29 11.17 15.93 5.56
N LYS A 30 12.15 15.36 4.85
CA LYS A 30 12.37 13.92 4.79
C LYS A 30 13.18 13.47 6.01
N ARG A 31 12.80 12.34 6.62
CA ARG A 31 13.51 11.84 7.79
C ARG A 31 14.91 11.38 7.43
N LYS A 32 15.91 12.05 7.98
CA LYS A 32 17.35 11.83 7.74
C LYS A 32 17.79 10.45 8.21
N GLY A 33 17.12 9.89 9.22
CA GLY A 33 17.39 8.54 9.72
C GLY A 33 17.35 7.47 8.63
N TRP A 34 16.35 7.55 7.74
CA TRP A 34 16.19 6.67 6.57
C TRP A 34 17.28 6.91 5.52
N ILE A 35 17.55 8.19 5.21
CA ILE A 35 18.53 8.58 4.19
C ILE A 35 19.94 8.08 4.55
N LYS A 36 20.36 8.24 5.81
CA LYS A 36 21.68 7.77 6.28
C LYS A 36 21.84 6.24 6.19
N ARG A 37 20.74 5.49 6.23
CA ARG A 37 20.72 4.01 6.21
C ARG A 37 20.38 3.39 4.86
N GLY A 38 20.39 4.19 3.79
CA GLY A 38 20.37 3.68 2.42
C GLY A 38 19.19 4.16 1.57
N MET A 39 18.23 4.90 2.14
CA MET A 39 17.14 5.50 1.36
C MET A 39 17.61 6.78 0.67
N ARG A 40 18.56 6.65 -0.27
CA ARG A 40 19.15 7.75 -1.05
C ARG A 40 19.14 7.44 -2.53
N GLU A 41 19.26 8.47 -3.36
CA GLU A 41 19.46 8.28 -4.81
C GLU A 41 20.84 7.66 -5.10
N PRO A 42 20.96 6.82 -6.14
CA PRO A 42 19.90 6.41 -7.09
C PRO A 42 19.05 5.22 -6.60
N ASP A 43 19.28 4.73 -5.39
CA ASP A 43 18.70 3.47 -4.91
C ASP A 43 17.17 3.54 -4.72
N VAL A 44 16.64 4.73 -4.39
CA VAL A 44 15.20 5.01 -4.22
C VAL A 44 14.84 6.41 -4.71
N ASP A 45 13.61 6.57 -5.19
CA ASP A 45 13.01 7.89 -5.46
C ASP A 45 12.85 8.65 -4.14
N LYS A 46 13.45 9.85 -4.06
CA LYS A 46 13.37 10.73 -2.90
C LYS A 46 11.93 11.05 -2.47
N ALA A 47 10.97 11.04 -3.41
CA ALA A 47 9.56 11.20 -3.10
C ALA A 47 9.02 10.10 -2.17
N GLN A 48 9.58 8.87 -2.24
CA GLN A 48 9.19 7.69 -1.47
C GLN A 48 9.77 7.67 -0.05
N VAL A 49 10.74 8.53 0.25
CA VAL A 49 11.27 8.67 1.62
C VAL A 49 10.21 9.34 2.50
N GLU A 50 10.02 8.81 3.70
CA GLU A 50 9.03 9.26 4.67
C GLU A 50 9.36 10.70 5.09
N SER A 51 8.31 11.51 5.22
CA SER A 51 8.42 12.84 5.81
C SER A 51 8.04 12.84 7.28
N ASN A 52 8.52 13.82 8.02
CA ASN A 52 8.15 14.03 9.42
C ASN A 52 6.62 14.12 9.63
N ALA A 53 5.91 14.72 8.68
CA ALA A 53 4.45 14.78 8.72
C ALA A 53 3.80 13.38 8.58
N SER A 54 4.33 12.54 7.68
CA SER A 54 3.84 11.17 7.50
C SER A 54 4.06 10.33 8.75
N HIS A 55 5.26 10.43 9.32
CA HIS A 55 5.62 9.80 10.58
C HIS A 55 4.71 10.25 11.74
N SER A 56 4.57 11.57 11.96
CA SER A 56 3.69 12.12 13.00
C SER A 56 2.24 11.66 12.84
N TRP A 57 1.76 11.56 11.60
CA TRP A 57 0.43 11.03 11.31
C TRP A 57 0.33 9.53 11.65
N GLY A 58 1.34 8.72 11.31
CA GLY A 58 1.41 7.31 11.66
C GLY A 58 1.36 7.08 13.16
N VAL A 59 2.16 7.84 13.94
CA VAL A 59 2.19 7.77 15.41
C VAL A 59 0.82 8.13 15.99
N ALA A 60 0.20 9.20 15.50
CA ALA A 60 -1.13 9.61 15.94
C ALA A 60 -2.20 8.54 15.67
N VAL A 61 -2.14 7.87 14.53
CA VAL A 61 -3.09 6.79 14.17
C VAL A 61 -2.89 5.56 15.05
N ILE A 62 -1.64 5.17 15.33
CA ILE A 62 -1.34 4.08 16.28
C ILE A 62 -1.91 4.44 17.66
N CYS A 63 -1.65 5.66 18.15
CA CYS A 63 -2.21 6.14 19.40
C CYS A 63 -3.74 6.07 19.41
N LEU A 64 -4.41 6.51 18.35
CA LEU A 64 -5.87 6.54 18.27
C LEU A 64 -6.48 5.13 18.30
N LEU A 65 -5.88 4.19 17.58
CA LEU A 65 -6.44 2.85 17.40
C LEU A 65 -6.07 1.87 18.52
N CYS A 66 -4.88 2.04 19.12
CA CYS A 66 -4.28 1.02 19.97
C CYS A 66 -4.16 1.44 21.45
N SER A 67 -4.33 2.72 21.79
CA SER A 67 -4.24 3.16 23.19
C SER A 67 -5.49 2.82 24.00
N PRO A 68 -5.41 2.76 25.34
CA PRO A 68 -6.60 2.71 26.19
C PRO A 68 -7.60 3.82 25.87
N LYS A 69 -8.89 3.51 25.80
CA LYS A 69 -9.94 4.43 25.32
C LYS A 69 -9.97 5.78 26.05
N ASN A 70 -9.63 5.80 27.34
CA ASN A 70 -9.57 7.02 28.15
C ASN A 70 -8.35 7.90 27.85
N GLU A 71 -7.28 7.34 27.29
CA GLU A 71 -6.04 8.05 26.95
C GLU A 71 -5.92 8.34 25.44
N ALA A 72 -6.65 7.61 24.59
CA ALA A 72 -6.49 7.62 23.13
C ALA A 72 -6.50 9.02 22.52
N VAL A 73 -7.44 9.89 22.91
CA VAL A 73 -7.52 11.27 22.38
C VAL A 73 -6.27 12.07 22.74
N LYS A 74 -5.80 11.97 23.98
CA LYS A 74 -4.63 12.71 24.44
C LYS A 74 -3.36 12.17 23.78
N CYS A 75 -3.19 10.85 23.74
CA CYS A 75 -2.07 10.19 23.04
C CYS A 75 -2.03 10.58 21.56
N THR A 76 -3.19 10.68 20.90
CA THR A 76 -3.29 11.12 19.50
C THR A 76 -2.81 12.55 19.33
N ILE A 77 -3.20 13.46 20.22
CA ILE A 77 -2.72 14.86 20.20
C ILE A 77 -1.21 14.90 20.39
N LEU A 78 -0.67 14.16 21.38
CA LEU A 78 0.77 14.07 21.61
C LEU A 78 1.50 13.53 20.37
N GLY A 79 1.01 12.45 19.77
CA GLY A 79 1.58 11.87 18.54
C GLY A 79 1.55 12.84 17.35
N LEU A 80 0.52 13.68 17.21
CA LEU A 80 0.48 14.69 16.14
C LEU A 80 1.54 15.78 16.29
N ILE A 81 1.89 16.13 17.52
CA ILE A 81 2.70 17.32 17.78
C ILE A 81 4.13 17.06 18.25
N HIS A 82 4.45 15.80 18.56
CA HIS A 82 5.73 15.44 19.19
C HIS A 82 6.93 15.92 18.37
N ASP A 83 6.82 15.80 17.04
CA ASP A 83 7.90 16.09 16.10
C ASP A 83 7.92 17.55 15.61
N LEU A 84 7.04 18.42 16.13
CA LEU A 84 6.98 19.81 15.66
C LEU A 84 8.23 20.62 16.00
N GLY A 85 9.02 20.18 16.98
CA GLY A 85 10.33 20.76 17.29
C GLY A 85 11.30 20.68 16.11
N GLU A 86 11.19 19.62 15.28
CA GLU A 86 12.08 19.39 14.15
C GLU A 86 11.89 20.41 13.02
N ILE A 87 10.79 21.16 12.98
CA ILE A 87 10.60 22.28 12.05
C ILE A 87 11.65 23.39 12.29
N VAL A 88 12.05 23.59 13.55
CA VAL A 88 12.96 24.67 13.97
C VAL A 88 14.40 24.21 13.96
N ILE A 89 14.64 23.03 14.53
CA ILE A 89 15.99 22.50 14.79
C ILE A 89 16.49 21.67 13.60
N GLY A 90 15.57 21.17 12.77
CA GLY A 90 15.83 20.11 11.80
C GLY A 90 15.79 18.73 12.45
N ASP A 91 15.54 17.68 11.65
CA ASP A 91 15.58 16.29 12.12
C ASP A 91 16.98 15.97 12.66
N VAL A 92 17.06 15.72 13.96
CA VAL A 92 18.28 15.42 14.70
C VAL A 92 18.30 13.93 14.97
N ILE A 93 19.36 13.26 14.51
CA ILE A 93 19.46 11.81 14.67
C ILE A 93 20.17 11.50 16.00
N PRO A 94 19.70 10.52 16.80
CA PRO A 94 20.32 10.15 18.07
C PRO A 94 21.83 9.86 18.02
N SER A 95 22.35 9.45 16.86
CA SER A 95 23.78 9.17 16.64
C SER A 95 24.65 10.42 16.47
N GLU A 96 24.09 11.62 16.45
CA GLU A 96 24.85 12.87 16.32
C GLU A 96 25.47 13.35 17.65
N GLY A 97 25.29 12.59 18.73
CA GLY A 97 26.05 12.81 19.98
C GLY A 97 25.75 14.16 20.66
N ILE A 98 24.54 14.68 20.51
CA ILE A 98 24.14 15.94 21.15
C ILE A 98 24.18 15.77 22.67
N ASP A 99 24.93 16.63 23.35
CA ASP A 99 24.98 16.63 24.81
C ASP A 99 23.61 16.98 25.41
N LYS A 100 23.34 16.49 26.63
CA LYS A 100 22.07 16.70 27.35
C LYS A 100 21.73 18.18 27.49
N ALA A 101 22.72 19.07 27.64
CA ALA A 101 22.49 20.51 27.75
C ALA A 101 21.95 21.10 26.43
N ASP A 102 22.53 20.70 25.31
CA ASP A 102 22.09 21.16 23.98
C ASP A 102 20.73 20.60 23.61
N LYS A 103 20.47 19.32 23.96
CA LYS A 103 19.14 18.72 23.77
C LYS A 103 18.06 19.50 24.52
N ARG A 104 18.28 19.81 25.80
CA ARG A 104 17.34 20.63 26.60
C ARG A 104 17.15 22.02 26.03
N ARG A 105 18.22 22.64 25.51
CA ARG A 105 18.13 23.97 24.88
C ARG A 105 17.29 23.93 23.61
N HIS A 106 17.46 22.87 22.81
CA HIS A 106 16.63 22.62 21.63
C HIS A 106 15.17 22.43 22.02
N GLU A 107 14.86 21.57 22.98
CA GLU A 107 13.49 21.35 23.49
C GLU A 107 12.84 22.67 23.96
N GLN A 108 13.56 23.49 24.73
CA GLN A 108 13.06 24.80 25.19
C GLN A 108 12.82 25.80 24.04
N LEU A 109 13.69 25.81 23.04
CA LEU A 109 13.52 26.67 21.87
C LEU A 109 12.33 26.21 21.02
N GLY A 110 12.18 24.89 20.82
CA GLY A 110 11.03 24.27 20.17
C GLY A 110 9.73 24.67 20.85
N GLN A 111 9.64 24.48 22.17
CA GLN A 111 8.47 24.87 22.96
C GLN A 111 8.11 26.36 22.79
N LYS A 112 9.09 27.27 22.97
CA LYS A 112 8.89 28.71 22.83
C LYS A 112 8.41 29.08 21.43
N PHE A 113 8.99 28.44 20.42
CA PHE A 113 8.59 28.65 19.03
C PHE A 113 7.16 28.15 18.77
N LEU A 114 6.77 26.98 19.27
CA LEU A 114 5.41 26.48 19.12
C LEU A 114 4.38 27.39 19.77
N VAL A 115 4.65 27.89 20.98
CA VAL A 115 3.79 28.89 21.63
C VAL A 115 3.72 30.16 20.78
N HIS A 116 4.86 30.65 20.30
CA HIS A 116 4.91 31.87 19.50
C HIS A 116 4.11 31.74 18.20
N VAL A 117 4.31 30.66 17.44
CA VAL A 117 3.72 30.51 16.11
C VAL A 117 2.26 30.07 16.18
N SER A 118 1.90 29.17 17.11
CA SER A 118 0.50 28.74 17.30
C SER A 118 -0.38 29.79 17.98
N ARG A 119 0.23 30.82 18.58
CA ARG A 119 -0.45 31.87 19.37
C ARG A 119 -1.26 31.31 20.55
N THR A 120 -0.94 30.09 21.00
CA THR A 120 -1.55 29.45 22.17
C THR A 120 -0.50 28.73 23.02
N ASN A 121 -0.70 28.72 24.33
CA ASN A 121 0.13 27.91 25.24
C ASN A 121 -0.16 26.41 25.13
N THR A 122 -1.31 26.02 24.57
CA THR A 122 -1.75 24.62 24.48
C THR A 122 -0.70 23.72 23.80
N MET A 123 -0.13 24.17 22.67
CA MET A 123 0.88 23.39 21.95
C MET A 123 2.17 23.24 22.76
N GLY A 124 2.60 24.31 23.45
CA GLY A 124 3.77 24.26 24.32
C GLY A 124 3.59 23.37 25.54
N LEU A 125 2.38 23.29 26.10
CA LEU A 125 2.06 22.42 27.22
C LEU A 125 2.11 20.94 26.82
N PHE A 126 1.45 20.57 25.72
CA PHE A 126 1.49 19.20 25.22
C PHE A 126 2.90 18.77 24.78
N PHE A 127 3.67 19.68 24.16
CA PHE A 127 5.07 19.40 23.81
C PHE A 127 5.91 19.11 25.06
N SER A 128 5.75 19.93 26.11
CA SER A 128 6.46 19.72 27.38
C SER A 128 6.06 18.42 28.07
N GLU A 129 4.77 18.08 28.03
CA GLU A 129 4.28 16.82 28.57
C GLU A 129 4.89 15.62 27.84
N PHE A 130 4.95 15.65 26.50
CA PHE A 130 5.58 14.62 25.71
C PHE A 130 7.07 14.46 26.08
N GLU A 131 7.83 15.55 26.12
CA GLU A 131 9.27 15.51 26.43
C GLU A 131 9.55 15.04 27.87
N ALA A 132 8.67 15.34 28.83
CA ALA A 132 8.83 14.91 30.22
C ALA A 132 8.74 13.38 30.38
N ARG A 133 7.95 12.69 29.56
CA ARG A 133 7.72 11.22 29.63
C ARG A 133 7.14 10.72 30.97
N GLU A 134 6.54 11.61 31.75
CA GLU A 134 6.03 11.28 33.08
C GLU A 134 4.57 10.81 33.05
N SER A 135 3.76 11.35 32.14
CA SER A 135 2.34 10.98 32.04
C SER A 135 2.16 9.66 31.28
N ASN A 136 1.09 8.92 31.60
CA ASN A 136 0.72 7.72 30.86
C ASN A 136 0.58 8.02 29.35
N ALA A 137 -0.08 9.12 29.00
CA ALA A 137 -0.25 9.52 27.61
C ALA A 137 1.08 9.78 26.90
N ALA A 138 2.04 10.42 27.57
CA ALA A 138 3.38 10.65 27.01
C ALA A 138 4.12 9.33 26.82
N GLN A 139 4.10 8.43 27.81
CA GLN A 139 4.74 7.11 27.71
C GLN A 139 4.18 6.29 26.55
N ILE A 140 2.85 6.24 26.41
CA ILE A 140 2.17 5.59 25.29
C ILE A 140 2.59 6.21 23.95
N ALA A 141 2.62 7.55 23.85
CA ALA A 141 3.02 8.23 22.62
C ALA A 141 4.49 7.95 22.23
N HIS A 142 5.41 7.83 23.21
CA HIS A 142 6.80 7.43 22.95
C HIS A 142 6.92 5.98 22.49
N GLU A 143 6.10 5.06 23.02
CA GLU A 143 6.05 3.69 22.49
C GLU A 143 5.52 3.66 21.06
N ALA A 144 4.49 4.46 20.76
CA ALA A 144 3.91 4.55 19.42
C ALA A 144 4.91 5.14 18.42
N ASP A 145 5.69 6.16 18.80
CA ASP A 145 6.79 6.73 18.00
C ASP A 145 7.81 5.67 17.60
N SER A 146 8.31 4.91 18.59
CA SER A 146 9.26 3.81 18.31
C SER A 146 8.65 2.71 17.45
N LEU A 147 7.39 2.38 17.64
CA LEU A 147 6.71 1.32 16.90
C LEU A 147 6.43 1.72 15.45
N GLU A 148 6.03 2.97 15.22
CA GLU A 148 5.81 3.53 13.88
C GLU A 148 7.08 3.43 13.03
N CYS A 149 8.21 3.84 13.59
CA CYS A 149 9.51 3.75 12.91
C CYS A 149 9.80 2.30 12.47
N ARG A 150 9.43 1.31 13.29
CA ARG A 150 9.66 -0.10 12.98
C ARG A 150 8.70 -0.63 11.91
N ILE A 151 7.43 -0.25 11.98
CA ILE A 151 6.45 -0.55 10.92
C ILE A 151 6.93 0.02 9.58
N GLN A 152 7.43 1.25 9.58
CA GLN A 152 7.97 1.87 8.38
C GLN A 152 9.25 1.16 7.88
N ALA A 153 10.10 0.64 8.76
CA ALA A 153 11.24 -0.17 8.38
C ALA A 153 10.81 -1.45 7.64
N VAL A 154 9.81 -2.17 8.17
CA VAL A 154 9.23 -3.38 7.56
C VAL A 154 8.70 -3.08 6.16
N ILE A 155 7.99 -1.97 5.99
CA ILE A 155 7.49 -1.51 4.68
C ILE A 155 8.66 -1.27 3.71
N TYR A 156 9.72 -0.59 4.15
CA TYR A 156 10.87 -0.33 3.29
C TYR A 156 11.69 -1.55 2.95
N ILE A 157 11.88 -2.48 3.89
CA ILE A 157 12.59 -3.73 3.65
C ILE A 157 11.82 -4.58 2.64
N SER A 158 10.49 -4.62 2.75
CA SER A 158 9.63 -5.32 1.79
C SER A 158 9.75 -4.73 0.38
N ARG A 159 9.77 -3.39 0.26
CA ARG A 159 9.83 -2.68 -1.02
C ARG A 159 11.23 -2.64 -1.64
N TYR A 160 12.27 -2.55 -0.82
CA TYR A 160 13.66 -2.38 -1.25
C TYR A 160 14.56 -3.47 -0.63
N PRO A 161 14.35 -4.75 -0.97
CA PRO A 161 15.07 -5.87 -0.37
C PRO A 161 16.59 -5.81 -0.58
N GLN A 162 17.07 -5.10 -1.59
CA GLN A 162 18.49 -4.85 -1.84
C GLN A 162 19.15 -3.98 -0.76
N LEU A 163 18.38 -3.16 -0.04
CA LEU A 163 18.87 -2.22 0.96
C LEU A 163 19.04 -2.89 2.34
N LYS A 164 20.00 -3.83 2.43
CA LYS A 164 20.25 -4.63 3.65
C LYS A 164 20.48 -3.82 4.92
N LYS A 165 20.99 -2.59 4.81
CA LYS A 165 21.19 -1.68 5.96
C LYS A 165 19.88 -1.30 6.66
N LEU A 166 18.74 -1.44 5.99
CA LEU A 166 17.44 -1.19 6.62
C LEU A 166 17.10 -2.21 7.71
N LEU A 167 17.69 -3.42 7.67
CA LEU A 167 17.50 -4.43 8.71
C LEU A 167 18.00 -3.96 10.08
N GLU A 168 18.92 -2.99 10.13
CA GLU A 168 19.39 -2.36 11.37
C GLU A 168 18.27 -1.64 12.15
N PHE A 169 17.16 -1.27 11.50
CA PHE A 169 16.00 -0.69 12.20
C PHE A 169 15.14 -1.74 12.94
N LEU A 170 15.30 -3.02 12.62
CA LEU A 170 14.54 -4.08 13.27
C LEU A 170 15.14 -4.48 14.63
N GLU A 171 16.36 -4.04 14.93
CA GLU A 171 17.10 -4.42 16.13
C GLU A 171 17.64 -3.19 16.89
N PRO A 172 17.40 -3.07 18.21
CA PRO A 172 16.70 -4.01 19.08
C PRO A 172 15.16 -3.90 18.98
N LEU A 173 14.46 -4.93 19.44
CA LEU A 173 13.01 -4.92 19.64
C LEU A 173 12.59 -3.74 20.52
N PRO A 174 11.57 -2.96 20.14
CA PRO A 174 11.05 -1.89 20.96
C PRO A 174 10.47 -2.50 22.24
N LYS A 175 10.82 -1.91 23.38
CA LYS A 175 10.21 -2.25 24.65
C LYS A 175 8.84 -1.57 24.71
N THR A 176 7.78 -2.33 24.49
CA THR A 176 6.40 -1.83 24.53
C THR A 176 5.64 -2.45 25.69
N VAL A 177 5.06 -1.64 26.56
CA VAL A 177 4.13 -2.08 27.61
C VAL A 177 2.69 -2.04 27.09
N TYR A 178 2.34 -1.03 26.30
CA TYR A 178 0.97 -0.79 25.86
C TYR A 178 0.64 -1.45 24.51
N PHE A 179 1.65 -1.72 23.70
CA PHE A 179 1.47 -2.25 22.33
C PHE A 179 2.06 -3.66 22.12
N GLN A 180 2.18 -4.48 23.18
CA GLN A 180 2.84 -5.79 23.11
C GLN A 180 2.28 -6.71 22.01
N ASP A 181 0.95 -6.78 21.85
CA ASP A 181 0.33 -7.60 20.82
C ASP A 181 0.70 -7.15 19.40
N LEU A 182 0.70 -5.83 19.17
CA LEU A 182 1.07 -5.25 17.89
C LEU A 182 2.56 -5.47 17.58
N THR A 183 3.42 -5.32 18.59
CA THR A 183 4.86 -5.62 18.48
C THR A 183 5.10 -7.08 18.13
N ASN A 184 4.34 -8.01 18.71
CA ASN A 184 4.45 -9.44 18.42
C ASN A 184 4.01 -9.76 16.98
N LEU A 185 2.88 -9.19 16.52
CA LEU A 185 2.43 -9.36 15.14
C LEU A 185 3.43 -8.81 14.12
N LEU A 186 4.05 -7.66 14.42
CA LEU A 186 5.09 -7.09 13.57
C LEU A 186 6.34 -8.00 13.52
N LEU A 187 6.68 -8.65 14.63
CA LEU A 187 7.79 -9.60 14.66
C LEU A 187 7.53 -10.83 13.79
N GLU A 188 6.30 -11.34 13.75
CA GLU A 188 5.92 -12.43 12.84
C GLU A 188 6.08 -12.02 11.37
N GLU A 189 5.67 -10.80 11.02
CA GLU A 189 5.86 -10.24 9.67
C GLU A 189 7.35 -10.07 9.31
N GLU A 190 8.17 -9.61 10.27
CA GLU A 190 9.62 -9.49 10.08
C GLU A 190 10.30 -10.84 9.82
N ILE A 191 9.91 -11.89 10.55
CA ILE A 191 10.42 -13.26 10.35
C ILE A 191 10.07 -13.72 8.93
N TRP A 192 8.81 -13.56 8.54
CA TRP A 192 8.33 -13.93 7.21
C TRP A 192 9.07 -13.17 6.09
N LEU A 193 9.32 -11.86 6.25
CA LEU A 193 10.08 -11.07 5.28
C LEU A 193 11.50 -11.60 5.08
N ARG A 194 12.17 -11.99 6.17
CA ARG A 194 13.53 -12.55 6.12
C ARG A 194 13.56 -13.88 5.36
N GLU A 195 12.54 -14.73 5.51
CA GLU A 195 12.42 -15.98 4.76
C GLU A 195 12.16 -15.75 3.26
N LYS A 196 11.33 -14.75 2.92
CA LYS A 196 10.95 -14.43 1.54
C LYS A 196 12.11 -13.81 0.73
N GLN A 197 13.02 -13.08 1.36
CA GLN A 197 14.20 -12.48 0.72
C GLN A 197 15.31 -13.49 0.37
N SER A 198 15.05 -14.80 0.46
CA SER A 198 15.98 -15.82 -0.05
C SER A 198 16.16 -15.67 -1.58
N PRO A 199 17.40 -15.44 -2.08
CA PRO A 199 17.68 -15.18 -3.50
C PRO A 199 17.19 -16.26 -4.48
N GLU A 200 16.97 -17.48 -3.96
CA GLU A 200 16.53 -18.64 -4.74
C GLU A 200 15.07 -18.55 -5.21
N LYS A 201 14.21 -17.77 -4.54
CA LYS A 201 12.77 -17.69 -4.88
C LYS A 201 12.43 -16.61 -5.92
N GLN A 202 13.13 -15.47 -5.91
CA GLN A 202 12.80 -14.33 -6.80
C GLN A 202 13.28 -14.51 -8.25
N SER A 203 14.39 -15.23 -8.46
CA SER A 203 14.94 -15.49 -9.81
C SER A 203 14.19 -16.58 -10.60
N ARG A 204 13.18 -17.21 -10.01
CA ARG A 204 12.41 -18.31 -10.61
C ARG A 204 10.94 -17.97 -10.92
N LEU A 205 10.47 -16.79 -10.53
CA LEU A 205 9.05 -16.41 -10.66
C LEU A 205 8.70 -16.03 -12.12
N THR A 206 7.87 -16.84 -12.76
CA THR A 206 7.27 -16.57 -14.07
C THR A 206 5.82 -16.13 -13.87
N ILE A 207 5.50 -14.88 -14.19
CA ILE A 207 4.18 -14.29 -13.94
C ILE A 207 3.56 -13.88 -15.27
N ILE A 208 2.34 -14.33 -15.53
CA ILE A 208 1.56 -13.98 -16.72
C ILE A 208 0.21 -13.39 -16.29
N PHE A 209 0.00 -12.13 -16.64
CA PHE A 209 -1.30 -11.47 -16.50
C PHE A 209 -2.19 -11.85 -17.69
N VAL A 210 -3.44 -12.22 -17.43
CA VAL A 210 -4.44 -12.43 -18.47
C VAL A 210 -5.54 -11.39 -18.30
N ILE A 211 -5.60 -10.46 -19.25
CA ILE A 211 -6.57 -9.36 -19.26
C ILE A 211 -7.52 -9.45 -20.45
N GLY A 212 -8.62 -8.73 -20.37
CA GLY A 212 -9.74 -8.81 -21.32
C GLY A 212 -11.04 -8.31 -20.68
N GLY A 213 -12.01 -7.93 -21.51
CA GLY A 213 -13.35 -7.54 -21.03
C GLY A 213 -14.10 -8.68 -20.32
N PRO A 214 -15.15 -8.40 -19.52
CA PRO A 214 -16.01 -9.45 -18.98
C PRO A 214 -16.67 -10.24 -20.12
N GLY A 215 -16.70 -11.58 -20.04
CA GLY A 215 -17.35 -12.43 -21.06
C GLY A 215 -16.45 -12.95 -22.19
N VAL A 216 -15.20 -12.48 -22.32
CA VAL A 216 -14.25 -12.93 -23.39
C VAL A 216 -13.65 -14.33 -23.19
N GLY A 217 -14.07 -15.07 -22.15
CA GLY A 217 -13.61 -16.45 -21.92
C GLY A 217 -12.28 -16.62 -21.19
N LYS A 218 -11.75 -15.58 -20.51
CA LYS A 218 -10.49 -15.64 -19.75
C LYS A 218 -10.41 -16.85 -18.81
N ASP A 219 -11.44 -17.08 -18.00
CA ASP A 219 -11.47 -18.18 -17.02
C ASP A 219 -11.21 -19.54 -17.69
N THR A 220 -11.89 -19.80 -18.80
CA THR A 220 -11.76 -21.02 -19.60
C THR A 220 -10.34 -21.19 -20.15
N GLN A 221 -9.79 -20.14 -20.75
CA GLN A 221 -8.47 -20.18 -21.38
C GLN A 221 -7.35 -20.32 -20.33
N CYS A 222 -7.46 -19.63 -19.19
CA CYS A 222 -6.52 -19.72 -18.08
C CYS A 222 -6.51 -21.13 -17.46
N ASN A 223 -7.67 -21.75 -17.29
CA ASN A 223 -7.77 -23.12 -16.77
C ASN A 223 -7.06 -24.13 -17.68
N LYS A 224 -7.24 -24.01 -19.01
CA LYS A 224 -6.55 -24.88 -19.97
C LYS A 224 -5.03 -24.66 -19.94
N LEU A 225 -4.57 -23.39 -19.97
CA LEU A 225 -3.14 -23.06 -19.88
C LEU A 225 -2.51 -23.58 -18.58
N ALA A 226 -3.17 -23.40 -17.44
CA ALA A 226 -2.67 -23.84 -16.15
C ALA A 226 -2.51 -25.35 -16.06
N ASN A 227 -3.50 -26.11 -16.57
CA ASN A 227 -3.45 -27.57 -16.57
C ASN A 227 -2.35 -28.13 -17.48
N GLU A 228 -2.18 -27.55 -18.67
CA GLU A 228 -1.19 -27.98 -19.66
C GLU A 228 0.24 -27.60 -19.24
N PHE A 229 0.47 -26.34 -18.88
CA PHE A 229 1.80 -25.81 -18.59
C PHE A 229 2.18 -25.82 -17.10
N LYS A 230 1.33 -26.35 -16.22
CA LYS A 230 1.55 -26.48 -14.77
C LYS A 230 1.74 -25.14 -14.04
N PHE A 231 1.06 -24.10 -14.51
CA PHE A 231 0.98 -22.82 -13.81
C PHE A 231 -0.07 -22.87 -12.70
N CYS A 232 0.20 -22.20 -11.59
CA CYS A 232 -0.80 -21.86 -10.58
C CYS A 232 -1.77 -20.83 -11.19
N HIS A 233 -3.02 -21.23 -11.42
CA HIS A 233 -4.08 -20.32 -11.88
C HIS A 233 -4.67 -19.58 -10.69
N ILE A 234 -4.63 -18.25 -10.74
CA ILE A 234 -5.16 -17.38 -9.69
C ILE A 234 -6.28 -16.50 -10.26
N PRO A 235 -7.54 -16.96 -10.21
CA PRO A 235 -8.69 -16.18 -10.64
C PRO A 235 -9.05 -15.12 -9.57
N THR A 236 -8.71 -13.86 -9.83
CA THR A 236 -8.91 -12.77 -8.85
C THR A 236 -10.37 -12.60 -8.41
N GLY A 237 -11.32 -12.77 -9.32
CA GLY A 237 -12.74 -12.71 -8.97
C GLY A 237 -13.17 -13.82 -8.02
N GLU A 238 -12.55 -14.99 -8.09
CA GLU A 238 -12.83 -16.11 -7.18
C GLU A 238 -12.18 -15.91 -5.83
N LEU A 239 -10.95 -15.37 -5.78
CA LEU A 239 -10.31 -14.97 -4.52
C LEU A 239 -11.21 -14.04 -3.71
N LEU A 240 -11.80 -13.04 -4.36
CA LEU A 240 -12.73 -12.11 -3.70
C LEU A 240 -13.98 -12.83 -3.19
N ARG A 241 -14.60 -13.72 -3.99
CA ARG A 241 -15.78 -14.48 -3.56
C ARG A 241 -15.48 -15.44 -2.41
N ASN A 242 -14.33 -16.11 -2.45
CA ASN A 242 -13.88 -17.00 -1.39
C ASN A 242 -13.61 -16.23 -0.10
N GLU A 243 -13.04 -15.02 -0.20
CA GLU A 243 -12.82 -14.16 0.97
C GLU A 243 -14.15 -13.67 1.58
N VAL A 244 -15.19 -13.46 0.77
CA VAL A 244 -16.55 -13.11 1.25
C VAL A 244 -17.17 -14.25 2.05
N THR A 245 -16.95 -15.50 1.66
CA THR A 245 -17.50 -16.68 2.36
C THR A 245 -16.60 -17.20 3.48
N ARG A 246 -15.36 -16.70 3.59
CA ARG A 246 -14.39 -17.13 4.59
C ARG A 246 -14.83 -16.72 6.00
N SER A 247 -15.04 -17.73 6.86
CA SER A 247 -15.37 -17.52 8.27
C SER A 247 -14.29 -16.69 8.98
N GLY A 248 -14.71 -15.65 9.71
CA GLY A 248 -13.81 -14.74 10.42
C GLY A 248 -13.11 -13.68 9.56
N SER A 249 -13.40 -13.59 8.26
CA SER A 249 -12.85 -12.51 7.44
C SER A 249 -13.38 -11.15 7.88
N ARG A 250 -12.46 -10.24 8.20
CA ARG A 250 -12.78 -8.83 8.50
C ARG A 250 -13.14 -8.03 7.24
N TYR A 251 -12.78 -8.54 6.06
CA TYR A 251 -12.99 -7.86 4.78
C TYR A 251 -14.23 -8.36 4.03
N ALA A 252 -14.84 -9.47 4.44
CA ALA A 252 -15.95 -10.12 3.73
C ALA A 252 -17.06 -9.13 3.33
N LYS A 253 -17.58 -8.34 4.27
CA LYS A 253 -18.64 -7.36 4.00
C LYS A 253 -18.20 -6.27 3.03
N PHE A 254 -17.00 -5.70 3.23
CA PHE A 254 -16.45 -4.66 2.37
C PHE A 254 -16.25 -5.16 0.92
N ILE A 255 -15.72 -6.38 0.75
CA ILE A 255 -15.54 -7.01 -0.55
C ILE A 255 -16.90 -7.27 -1.21
N GLN A 256 -17.86 -7.80 -0.46
CA GLN A 256 -19.21 -8.07 -0.94
C GLN A 256 -19.88 -6.79 -1.48
N ASP A 257 -19.80 -5.69 -0.72
CA ASP A 257 -20.40 -4.41 -1.12
C ASP A 257 -19.66 -3.81 -2.34
N SER A 258 -18.32 -3.90 -2.37
CA SER A 258 -17.52 -3.46 -3.51
C SER A 258 -17.88 -4.21 -4.80
N MET A 259 -18.03 -5.54 -4.72
CA MET A 259 -18.42 -6.38 -5.85
C MET A 259 -19.81 -6.02 -6.38
N LYS A 260 -20.79 -5.76 -5.51
CA LYS A 260 -22.16 -5.39 -5.91
C LYS A 260 -22.24 -4.10 -6.73
N ILE A 261 -21.44 -3.09 -6.37
CA ILE A 261 -21.45 -1.78 -7.04
C ILE A 261 -20.45 -1.69 -8.21
N GLY A 262 -19.64 -2.73 -8.43
CA GLY A 262 -18.58 -2.74 -9.45
C GLY A 262 -17.35 -1.91 -9.05
N PHE A 263 -17.13 -1.66 -7.76
CA PHE A 263 -15.98 -0.91 -7.25
C PHE A 263 -14.78 -1.83 -7.01
N ASN A 264 -13.58 -1.39 -7.42
CA ASN A 264 -12.36 -2.15 -7.20
C ASN A 264 -11.95 -2.12 -5.72
N VAL A 265 -11.66 -3.28 -5.14
CA VAL A 265 -11.06 -3.34 -3.80
C VAL A 265 -9.67 -2.70 -3.78
N PRO A 266 -9.20 -2.15 -2.64
CA PRO A 266 -7.88 -1.53 -2.52
C PRO A 266 -6.76 -2.44 -3.04
N ALA A 267 -5.80 -1.88 -3.76
CA ALA A 267 -4.74 -2.63 -4.44
C ALA A 267 -3.97 -3.57 -3.49
N LYS A 268 -3.60 -3.07 -2.31
CA LYS A 268 -2.90 -3.86 -1.28
C LYS A 268 -3.71 -5.07 -0.80
N LEU A 269 -5.03 -4.93 -0.64
CA LEU A 269 -5.90 -6.04 -0.25
C LEU A 269 -5.99 -7.09 -1.37
N MET A 270 -6.08 -6.66 -2.64
CA MET A 270 -6.08 -7.61 -3.76
C MET A 270 -4.76 -8.39 -3.83
N ILE A 271 -3.62 -7.71 -3.68
CA ILE A 271 -2.30 -8.33 -3.75
C ILE A 271 -2.07 -9.28 -2.58
N SER A 272 -2.52 -8.94 -1.36
CA SER A 272 -2.39 -9.84 -0.22
C SER A 272 -3.15 -11.15 -0.44
N LEU A 273 -4.40 -11.09 -0.89
CA LEU A 273 -5.20 -12.26 -1.24
C LEU A 273 -4.56 -13.09 -2.37
N LEU A 274 -4.02 -12.42 -3.38
CA LEU A 274 -3.31 -13.07 -4.49
C LEU A 274 -2.08 -13.82 -3.99
N THR A 275 -1.21 -13.17 -3.22
CA THR A 275 0.02 -13.79 -2.72
C THR A 275 -0.23 -14.92 -1.72
N ALA A 276 -1.32 -14.85 -0.95
CA ALA A 276 -1.71 -15.91 -0.03
C ALA A 276 -2.24 -17.16 -0.76
N ALA A 277 -2.84 -16.99 -1.94
CA ALA A 277 -3.34 -18.09 -2.77
C ALA A 277 -2.30 -18.62 -3.76
N ALA A 278 -1.16 -17.94 -3.92
CA ALA A 278 -0.17 -18.27 -4.91
C ALA A 278 0.72 -19.42 -4.46
N GLU A 279 0.85 -20.45 -5.31
CA GLU A 279 1.70 -21.61 -5.08
C GLU A 279 2.77 -21.73 -6.16
N GLY A 280 3.93 -22.28 -5.79
CA GLY A 280 5.05 -22.48 -6.71
C GLY A 280 5.60 -21.16 -7.28
N PHE A 281 6.23 -21.25 -8.45
CA PHE A 281 6.93 -20.13 -9.09
C PHE A 281 6.34 -19.71 -10.45
N GLN A 282 5.27 -20.34 -10.91
CA GLN A 282 4.68 -20.07 -12.22
C GLN A 282 3.22 -19.68 -12.05
N TRP A 283 2.86 -18.41 -12.26
CA TRP A 283 1.54 -17.88 -11.91
C TRP A 283 0.82 -17.31 -13.14
N ILE A 284 -0.46 -17.68 -13.31
CA ILE A 284 -1.39 -17.05 -14.25
C ILE A 284 -2.39 -16.24 -13.44
N LEU A 285 -2.33 -14.92 -13.57
CA LEU A 285 -3.20 -13.99 -12.86
C LEU A 285 -4.33 -13.54 -13.77
N ASN A 286 -5.52 -14.11 -13.54
CA ASN A 286 -6.68 -13.87 -14.38
C ASN A 286 -7.54 -12.71 -13.84
N GLY A 287 -7.75 -11.71 -14.69
CA GLY A 287 -8.53 -10.52 -14.37
C GLY A 287 -7.79 -9.52 -13.48
N PHE A 288 -6.46 -9.54 -13.52
CA PHE A 288 -5.53 -8.63 -12.85
C PHE A 288 -4.46 -8.16 -13.84
N PRO A 289 -3.98 -6.91 -13.74
CA PRO A 289 -4.50 -5.81 -12.91
C PRO A 289 -5.81 -5.22 -13.49
N ARG A 290 -6.65 -4.64 -12.63
CA ARG A 290 -7.86 -3.89 -13.03
C ARG A 290 -7.70 -2.38 -12.94
N SER A 291 -6.58 -1.91 -12.41
CA SER A 291 -6.22 -0.50 -12.33
C SER A 291 -4.70 -0.32 -12.36
N PHE A 292 -4.24 0.87 -12.75
CA PHE A 292 -2.83 1.22 -12.65
C PHE A 292 -2.29 1.17 -11.22
N GLU A 293 -3.12 1.46 -10.23
CA GLU A 293 -2.75 1.35 -8.81
C GLU A 293 -2.45 -0.10 -8.41
N GLN A 294 -3.28 -1.05 -8.87
CA GLN A 294 -3.03 -2.48 -8.67
C GLN A 294 -1.73 -2.93 -9.32
N LEU A 295 -1.48 -2.49 -10.56
CA LEU A 295 -0.24 -2.78 -11.28
C LEU A 295 0.97 -2.25 -10.52
N SER A 296 0.99 -0.94 -10.22
CA SER A 296 2.12 -0.30 -9.55
C SER A 296 2.38 -0.90 -8.16
N THR A 297 1.32 -1.25 -7.43
CA THR A 297 1.47 -1.91 -6.12
C THR A 297 2.02 -3.33 -6.28
N PHE A 298 1.66 -4.07 -7.34
CA PHE A 298 2.18 -5.41 -7.61
C PHE A 298 3.66 -5.38 -7.97
N GLU A 299 4.07 -4.45 -8.82
CA GLU A 299 5.48 -4.26 -9.19
C GLU A 299 6.35 -4.00 -7.96
N GLN A 300 5.81 -3.23 -7.00
CA GLN A 300 6.50 -2.88 -5.76
C GLN A 300 6.56 -4.02 -4.73
N LEU A 301 5.51 -4.85 -4.62
CA LEU A 301 5.37 -5.83 -3.54
C LEU A 301 5.63 -7.28 -3.95
N VAL A 302 5.54 -7.58 -5.25
CA VAL A 302 5.63 -8.94 -5.77
C VAL A 302 6.77 -9.06 -6.78
N SER A 303 6.62 -8.44 -7.95
CA SER A 303 7.63 -8.51 -9.01
C SER A 303 7.37 -7.44 -10.07
N PRO A 304 8.39 -6.68 -10.51
CA PRO A 304 8.31 -5.82 -11.68
C PRO A 304 8.41 -6.60 -13.00
N GLN A 305 8.73 -7.89 -12.96
CA GLN A 305 8.87 -8.75 -14.14
C GLN A 305 7.62 -9.60 -14.30
N PHE A 306 6.89 -9.38 -15.39
CA PHE A 306 5.71 -10.13 -15.78
C PHE A 306 5.50 -10.02 -17.30
N SER A 307 4.71 -10.93 -17.85
CA SER A 307 4.19 -10.86 -19.22
C SER A 307 2.67 -10.68 -19.21
N THR A 308 2.10 -10.15 -20.29
CA THR A 308 0.65 -9.95 -20.38
C THR A 308 0.06 -10.53 -21.66
N LEU A 309 -1.02 -11.28 -21.50
CA LEU A 309 -1.87 -11.82 -22.55
C LEU A 309 -3.22 -11.09 -22.53
N SER A 310 -3.62 -10.51 -23.65
CA SER A 310 -4.88 -9.77 -23.76
C SER A 310 -5.85 -10.48 -24.68
N LEU A 311 -7.03 -10.83 -24.16
CA LEU A 311 -8.14 -11.38 -24.94
C LEU A 311 -9.06 -10.23 -25.37
N GLU A 312 -9.06 -9.92 -26.67
CA GLU A 312 -9.72 -8.74 -27.23
C GLU A 312 -10.76 -9.09 -28.31
N CYS A 313 -11.55 -8.08 -28.68
CA CYS A 313 -12.40 -8.09 -29.87
C CYS A 313 -11.52 -8.09 -31.13
N PRO A 314 -11.83 -8.87 -32.17
CA PRO A 314 -11.19 -8.72 -33.47
C PRO A 314 -11.49 -7.34 -34.07
N GLU A 315 -10.49 -6.73 -34.71
CA GLU A 315 -10.55 -5.36 -35.25
C GLU A 315 -11.67 -5.11 -36.28
N GLU A 316 -12.23 -6.17 -36.85
CA GLU A 316 -13.24 -6.12 -37.92
C GLU A 316 -14.70 -6.16 -37.41
N MET A 317 -14.93 -6.35 -36.11
CA MET A 317 -16.29 -6.47 -35.54
C MET A 317 -16.80 -5.13 -35.00
N PRO A 318 -18.03 -4.69 -35.35
CA PRO A 318 -18.65 -3.51 -34.76
C PRO A 318 -18.79 -3.61 -33.23
N GLU A 319 -18.55 -2.50 -32.52
CA GLU A 319 -18.56 -2.46 -31.04
C GLU A 319 -19.89 -2.97 -30.45
N ASP A 320 -21.03 -2.55 -31.02
CA ASP A 320 -22.37 -2.90 -30.55
C ASP A 320 -22.64 -4.43 -30.65
N GLU A 321 -22.16 -5.07 -31.70
CA GLU A 321 -22.33 -6.52 -31.89
C GLU A 321 -21.43 -7.31 -30.93
N PHE A 322 -20.22 -6.81 -30.67
CA PHE A 322 -19.31 -7.42 -29.69
C PHE A 322 -19.88 -7.32 -28.28
N GLU A 323 -20.43 -6.16 -27.90
CA GLU A 323 -21.05 -5.95 -26.60
C GLU A 323 -22.23 -6.91 -26.38
N GLU A 324 -23.08 -7.10 -27.40
CA GLU A 324 -24.19 -8.04 -27.32
C GLU A 324 -23.71 -9.50 -27.18
N VAL A 325 -22.63 -9.90 -27.88
CA VAL A 325 -22.00 -11.21 -27.68
C VAL A 325 -21.48 -11.37 -26.25
N LEU A 326 -20.83 -10.35 -25.68
CA LEU A 326 -20.36 -10.38 -24.30
C LEU A 326 -21.53 -10.48 -23.32
N ARG A 327 -22.59 -9.69 -23.53
CA ARG A 327 -23.80 -9.70 -22.70
C ARG A 327 -24.47 -11.07 -22.71
N ILE A 328 -24.64 -11.69 -23.89
CA ILE A 328 -25.18 -13.05 -24.02
C ILE A 328 -24.31 -14.06 -23.27
N ARG A 329 -22.98 -13.99 -23.40
CA ARG A 329 -22.06 -14.88 -22.67
C ARG A 329 -22.15 -14.67 -21.15
N LEU A 330 -22.28 -13.43 -20.68
CA LEU A 330 -22.44 -13.10 -19.26
C LEU A 330 -23.76 -13.60 -18.70
N LEU A 331 -24.87 -13.43 -19.42
CA LEU A 331 -26.19 -13.94 -19.03
C LEU A 331 -26.22 -15.48 -18.96
N LYS A 332 -25.65 -16.16 -19.97
CA LYS A 332 -25.50 -17.63 -19.94
C LYS A 332 -24.67 -18.10 -18.73
N ARG A 333 -23.65 -17.33 -18.37
CA ARG A 333 -22.81 -17.62 -17.20
C ARG A 333 -23.53 -17.37 -15.88
N ALA A 334 -24.35 -16.33 -15.77
CA ALA A 334 -25.14 -16.03 -14.57
C ALA A 334 -26.06 -17.21 -14.22
N ILE A 335 -26.72 -17.79 -15.23
CA ILE A 335 -27.62 -18.94 -15.09
C ILE A 335 -26.87 -20.21 -14.66
N SER A 336 -25.68 -20.44 -15.21
CA SER A 336 -24.92 -21.68 -14.99
C SER A 336 -24.01 -21.67 -13.75
N SER A 337 -23.58 -20.50 -13.28
CA SER A 337 -22.55 -20.36 -12.22
C SER A 337 -23.02 -19.74 -10.91
N LEU A 338 -24.32 -19.40 -10.76
CA LEU A 338 -24.92 -18.84 -9.53
C LEU A 338 -24.15 -17.61 -8.97
N ARG A 339 -23.69 -16.72 -9.87
CA ARG A 339 -22.98 -15.49 -9.51
C ARG A 339 -23.94 -14.35 -9.19
N SER A 340 -23.91 -13.83 -7.97
CA SER A 340 -24.78 -12.72 -7.52
C SER A 340 -24.39 -11.34 -8.06
N ASP A 341 -23.23 -11.22 -8.71
CA ASP A 341 -22.66 -9.99 -9.27
C ASP A 341 -22.88 -9.83 -10.79
N ASP A 342 -23.60 -10.76 -11.42
CA ASP A 342 -23.98 -10.71 -12.84
C ASP A 342 -25.43 -10.12 -12.99
N GLU A 343 -25.80 -9.10 -12.19
CA GLU A 343 -27.04 -8.31 -12.38
C GLU A 343 -26.83 -7.19 -13.43
N GLU A 344 -27.87 -6.82 -14.18
CA GLU A 344 -27.80 -5.94 -15.37
C GLU A 344 -27.07 -4.61 -15.12
N LYS A 345 -27.27 -3.98 -13.96
CA LYS A 345 -26.58 -2.73 -13.58
C LYS A 345 -25.08 -2.92 -13.27
N ALA A 346 -24.68 -4.07 -12.76
CA ALA A 346 -23.27 -4.37 -12.46
C ALA A 346 -22.49 -4.72 -13.74
N ILE A 347 -23.16 -5.29 -14.74
CA ILE A 347 -22.58 -5.59 -16.06
C ILE A 347 -22.18 -4.30 -16.78
N GLU A 348 -23.08 -3.30 -16.82
CA GLU A 348 -22.85 -1.99 -17.44
C GLU A 348 -21.57 -1.31 -16.91
N ASN A 349 -21.43 -1.21 -15.58
CA ASN A 349 -20.26 -0.61 -14.94
C ASN A 349 -18.94 -1.36 -15.27
N ARG A 350 -19.02 -2.68 -15.46
CA ARG A 350 -17.85 -3.51 -15.78
C ARG A 350 -17.41 -3.37 -17.24
N LEU A 351 -18.32 -3.07 -18.15
CA LEU A 351 -18.03 -2.86 -19.57
C LEU A 351 -17.34 -1.50 -19.80
N GLN A 352 -17.77 -0.45 -19.10
CA GLN A 352 -17.17 0.89 -19.21
C GLN A 352 -15.70 0.98 -18.74
N SER A 353 -15.23 0.01 -17.94
CA SER A 353 -13.93 0.06 -17.25
C SER A 353 -12.74 -0.49 -18.05
N TYR A 354 -12.88 -0.80 -19.36
CA TYR A 354 -11.85 -1.50 -20.14
C TYR A 354 -11.37 -0.72 -21.36
N ARG A 355 -10.25 0.01 -21.25
CA ARG A 355 -9.44 0.49 -22.40
C ARG A 355 -7.96 0.66 -21.99
N ASN A 356 -7.02 0.04 -22.71
CA ASN A 356 -5.67 0.57 -23.01
C ASN A 356 -4.74 -0.41 -23.76
N GLU A 357 -3.71 0.16 -24.41
CA GLU A 357 -2.83 -0.44 -25.43
C GLU A 357 -1.46 -0.96 -24.93
N LYS A 358 -0.80 -1.74 -25.81
CA LYS A 358 0.49 -2.48 -25.73
C LYS A 358 0.42 -3.83 -25.01
N LEU A 359 -0.19 -4.79 -25.68
CA LEU A 359 -0.41 -6.15 -25.18
C LEU A 359 -0.26 -7.16 -26.31
N LEU A 360 0.07 -8.41 -25.99
CA LEU A 360 -0.09 -9.51 -26.94
C LEU A 360 -1.60 -9.79 -27.08
N ARG A 361 -2.18 -9.30 -28.17
CA ARG A 361 -3.62 -9.36 -28.47
C ARG A 361 -3.98 -10.69 -29.11
N ILE A 362 -4.98 -11.36 -28.55
CA ILE A 362 -5.55 -12.61 -29.08
C ILE A 362 -7.05 -12.43 -29.28
N ASN A 363 -7.52 -12.84 -30.45
CA ASN A 363 -8.93 -12.85 -30.80
C ASN A 363 -9.72 -13.81 -29.90
N SER A 364 -10.79 -13.32 -29.29
CA SER A 364 -11.67 -14.06 -28.36
C SER A 364 -12.98 -14.57 -28.98
N ILE A 365 -13.11 -14.52 -30.30
CA ILE A 365 -14.27 -15.01 -31.07
C ILE A 365 -13.92 -16.33 -31.76
N GLY A 366 -14.84 -17.29 -31.66
CA GLY A 366 -14.69 -18.65 -32.19
C GLY A 366 -15.19 -19.69 -31.19
N SER A 367 -15.01 -20.96 -31.53
CA SER A 367 -15.14 -22.06 -30.58
C SER A 367 -14.06 -21.98 -29.49
N GLU A 368 -14.30 -22.66 -28.37
CA GLU A 368 -13.38 -22.66 -27.24
C GLU A 368 -11.97 -23.19 -27.62
N GLU A 369 -11.90 -24.15 -28.54
CA GLU A 369 -10.70 -24.82 -29.07
C GLU A 369 -9.93 -23.94 -30.07
N GLU A 370 -10.63 -23.24 -30.96
CA GLU A 370 -10.01 -22.28 -31.88
C GLU A 370 -9.34 -21.14 -31.12
N VAL A 371 -10.06 -20.57 -30.14
CA VAL A 371 -9.50 -19.51 -29.27
C VAL A 371 -8.33 -20.07 -28.46
N TYR A 372 -8.43 -21.30 -27.94
CA TYR A 372 -7.34 -21.89 -27.16
C TYR A 372 -6.07 -22.10 -27.97
N THR A 373 -6.19 -22.46 -29.25
CA THR A 373 -5.03 -22.63 -30.15
C THR A 373 -4.26 -21.30 -30.28
N LEU A 374 -4.97 -20.19 -30.51
CA LEU A 374 -4.36 -18.86 -30.58
C LEU A 374 -3.74 -18.43 -29.25
N VAL A 375 -4.42 -18.72 -28.14
CA VAL A 375 -3.91 -18.43 -26.79
C VAL A 375 -2.63 -19.21 -26.51
N LYS A 376 -2.60 -20.49 -26.87
CA LYS A 376 -1.43 -21.36 -26.69
C LYS A 376 -0.24 -20.87 -27.51
N GLU A 377 -0.44 -20.54 -28.79
CA GLU A 377 0.65 -19.99 -29.62
C GLU A 377 1.21 -18.68 -29.04
N GLY A 378 0.33 -17.80 -28.56
CA GLY A 378 0.75 -16.55 -27.90
C GLY A 378 1.53 -16.81 -26.61
N PHE A 379 1.04 -17.74 -25.80
CA PHE A 379 1.70 -18.16 -24.56
C PHE A 379 3.09 -18.76 -24.81
N GLU A 380 3.24 -19.65 -25.80
CA GLU A 380 4.53 -20.25 -26.17
C GLU A 380 5.52 -19.23 -26.74
N ARG A 381 5.03 -18.17 -27.42
CA ARG A 381 5.86 -17.03 -27.83
C ARG A 381 6.37 -16.24 -26.63
N LEU A 382 5.51 -15.99 -25.63
CA LEU A 382 5.90 -15.32 -24.40
C LEU A 382 6.94 -16.13 -23.62
N GLN A 383 6.76 -17.45 -23.49
CA GLN A 383 7.72 -18.31 -22.81
C GLN A 383 9.10 -18.34 -23.46
N ARG A 384 9.20 -18.21 -24.80
CA ARG A 384 10.50 -18.13 -25.49
C ARG A 384 11.21 -16.79 -25.33
N ALA A 385 10.49 -15.74 -24.93
CA ALA A 385 11.02 -14.39 -24.76
C ALA A 385 11.42 -14.09 -23.30
N MET A 386 11.00 -14.93 -22.36
CA MET A 386 11.40 -14.94 -20.95
C MET A 386 12.66 -15.78 -20.77
#